data_AF-A0A0G0JUX0-F1
#
_entry.id   AF-A0A0G0JUX0-F1
#
_cell.length_a   1.000
_cell.length_b   1.000
_cell.length_c   1.000
_cell.angle_alpha   90.00
_cell.angle_beta   90.00
_cell.angle_gamma   90.00
#
_symmetry.space_group_name_H-M   'P 1'
#
loop_
_entity.id
_entity.type
_entity.pdbx_description
1 polymer ?
#
loop_
_entity_poly.entity_id
_entity_poly.type
_entity_poly.pdbx_seq_one_letter_code
_entity_poly.pdbx_strand_id
1 'polypeptide(L)'
;MTTKIKLAASKLSENIRNGKPVKTMGQILKESGYSDSVCKHPDRVTKTKAWQQLMEQFLPDENLLRVHKELLENNDWRARDSGLDKAYKIKGKYADNKIQIGASEELEKILDKVSRILP
;
A
#
# COMPACT_ATOMS: atom_id res chain seq x y z
N MET A 1 23.55 -17.82 -1.96
CA MET A 1 22.48 -16.83 -1.69
C MET A 1 22.38 -16.63 -0.18
N THR A 2 22.48 -15.41 0.35
CA THR A 2 22.65 -15.15 1.79
C THR A 2 21.45 -15.60 2.64
N THR A 3 21.66 -16.54 3.56
CA THR A 3 20.65 -17.18 4.43
C THR A 3 19.78 -16.18 5.20
N LYS A 4 20.35 -15.05 5.63
CA LYS A 4 19.64 -14.00 6.39
C LYS A 4 18.56 -13.27 5.57
N ILE A 5 18.77 -13.05 4.27
CA ILE A 5 17.79 -12.37 3.39
C ILE A 5 16.56 -13.26 3.22
N LYS A 6 16.76 -14.57 2.97
CA LYS A 6 15.66 -15.54 2.85
C LYS A 6 14.84 -15.64 4.14
N LEU A 7 15.51 -15.70 5.29
CA LEU A 7 14.84 -15.75 6.59
C LEU A 7 14.02 -14.47 6.84
N ALA A 8 14.58 -13.30 6.52
CA ALA A 8 13.86 -12.03 6.64
C ALA A 8 12.63 -11.96 5.72
N ALA A 9 12.73 -12.46 4.49
CA ALA A 9 11.58 -12.55 3.58
C ALA A 9 10.49 -13.50 4.10
N SER A 10 10.86 -14.67 4.65
CA SER A 10 9.91 -15.61 5.27
C SER A 10 9.17 -14.96 6.44
N LYS A 11 9.93 -14.33 7.36
CA LYS A 11 9.38 -13.62 8.52
C LYS A 11 8.50 -12.44 8.11
N LEU A 12 8.83 -11.74 7.03
CA LEU A 12 7.97 -10.69 6.48
C LEU A 12 6.63 -11.27 6.00
N SER A 13 6.64 -12.39 5.28
CA SER A 13 5.42 -13.07 4.82
C SER A 13 4.54 -13.52 6.00
N GLU A 14 5.14 -14.11 7.03
CA GLU A 14 4.45 -14.48 8.27
C GLU A 14 3.86 -13.25 9.00
N ASN A 15 4.64 -12.16 9.08
CA ASN A 15 4.20 -10.92 9.70
C ASN A 15 3.00 -10.29 8.97
N ILE A 16 2.94 -10.39 7.64
CA ILE A 16 1.80 -9.94 6.84
C ILE A 16 0.60 -10.88 7.07
N ARG A 17 0.81 -12.21 7.09
CA ARG A 17 -0.24 -13.21 7.24
C ARG A 17 -0.92 -13.16 8.63
N ASN A 18 -0.13 -13.03 9.69
CA ASN A 18 -0.61 -13.12 11.06
C ASN A 18 -1.31 -11.83 11.54
N GLY A 19 -1.21 -10.73 10.78
CA GLY A 19 -1.88 -9.48 11.10
C GLY A 19 -1.23 -8.76 12.30
N LYS A 20 -2.03 -8.31 13.26
CA LYS A 20 -1.54 -7.51 14.40
C LYS A 20 -1.05 -8.40 15.55
N PRO A 21 0.07 -8.04 16.23
CA PRO A 21 0.88 -6.85 16.01
C PRO A 21 1.82 -6.96 14.81
N VAL A 22 1.81 -5.92 13.97
CA VAL A 22 2.69 -5.84 12.79
C VAL A 22 4.08 -5.40 13.23
N LYS A 23 5.07 -6.27 13.06
CA LYS A 23 6.48 -5.95 13.31
C LYS A 23 7.01 -5.02 12.23
N THR A 24 7.90 -4.10 12.61
CA THR A 24 8.61 -3.24 11.66
C THR A 24 9.67 -4.04 10.91
N MET A 25 10.09 -3.54 9.74
CA MET A 25 11.18 -4.19 8.99
C MET A 25 12.47 -4.31 9.80
N GLY A 26 12.79 -3.30 10.62
CA GLY A 26 13.96 -3.35 11.51
C GLY A 26 13.88 -4.50 12.52
N GLN A 27 12.70 -4.74 13.11
CA GLN A 27 12.48 -5.88 14.02
C GLN A 27 12.60 -7.23 13.29
N ILE A 28 12.04 -7.33 12.08
CA ILE A 28 12.17 -8.54 11.24
C ILE A 28 13.64 -8.82 10.91
N LEU A 29 14.40 -7.80 10.55
CA LEU A 29 15.84 -7.92 10.28
C LEU A 29 16.61 -8.32 11.55
N LYS A 30 16.27 -7.75 12.71
CA LYS A 30 16.89 -8.13 13.99
C LYS A 30 16.69 -9.61 14.29
N GLU A 31 15.46 -10.11 14.17
CA GLU A 31 15.13 -11.52 14.34
C GLU A 31 15.77 -12.45 13.29
N SER A 32 16.16 -11.89 12.14
CA SER A 32 16.87 -12.60 11.08
C SER A 32 18.39 -12.56 11.25
N GLY A 33 18.89 -11.99 12.35
CA GLY A 33 20.31 -11.96 12.71
C GLY A 33 21.11 -10.81 12.09
N TYR A 34 20.47 -9.71 11.72
CA TYR A 34 21.17 -8.48 11.32
C TYR A 34 21.63 -7.64 12.52
N SER A 35 22.69 -6.86 12.34
CA SER A 35 23.21 -5.97 13.38
C SER A 35 22.28 -4.77 13.61
N ASP A 36 22.40 -4.12 14.77
CA ASP A 36 21.55 -2.95 15.11
C ASP A 36 21.72 -1.79 14.14
N SER A 37 22.94 -1.59 13.61
CA SER A 37 23.19 -0.58 12.58
C SER A 37 22.38 -0.84 11.30
N VAL A 38 22.27 -2.10 10.87
CA VAL A 38 21.46 -2.47 9.70
C VAL A 38 19.97 -2.38 10.02
N CYS A 39 19.55 -2.77 11.23
CA CYS A 39 18.16 -2.72 11.64
C CYS A 39 17.60 -1.29 11.71
N LYS A 40 18.45 -0.30 12.01
CA LYS A 40 18.11 1.14 11.97
C LYS A 40 17.95 1.69 10.55
N HIS A 41 18.51 1.01 9.55
CA HIS A 41 18.46 1.39 8.14
C HIS A 41 18.02 0.19 7.25
N PRO A 42 16.76 -0.27 7.36
CA PRO A 42 16.27 -1.44 6.64
C PRO A 42 16.30 -1.32 5.11
N ASP A 43 16.35 -0.09 4.60
CA ASP A 43 16.50 0.24 3.19
C ASP A 43 17.80 -0.35 2.61
N ARG A 44 18.85 -0.49 3.42
CA ARG A 44 20.13 -1.09 3.03
C ARG A 44 20.02 -2.58 2.68
N VAL A 45 18.95 -3.25 3.09
CA VAL A 45 18.67 -4.65 2.73
C VAL A 45 17.59 -4.69 1.65
N THR A 46 16.48 -3.99 1.87
CA THR A 46 15.28 -4.06 1.01
C THR A 46 15.46 -3.43 -0.37
N LYS A 47 16.38 -2.48 -0.55
CA LYS A 47 16.71 -1.89 -1.86
C LYS A 47 17.84 -2.61 -2.60
N THR A 48 18.38 -3.69 -2.04
CA THR A 48 19.46 -4.44 -2.70
C THR A 48 18.90 -5.28 -3.85
N LYS A 49 19.70 -5.48 -4.91
CA LYS A 49 19.34 -6.37 -6.02
C LYS A 49 18.98 -7.78 -5.54
N ALA A 50 19.72 -8.30 -4.55
CA ALA A 50 19.47 -9.63 -3.99
C ALA A 50 18.10 -9.75 -3.34
N TRP A 51 17.66 -8.71 -2.61
CA TRP A 51 16.32 -8.66 -2.04
C TRP A 51 15.25 -8.56 -3.13
N GLN A 52 15.43 -7.67 -4.11
CA GLN A 52 14.48 -7.51 -5.22
C GLN A 52 14.31 -8.79 -6.03
N GLN A 53 15.41 -9.47 -6.38
CA GLN A 53 15.39 -10.76 -7.07
C GLN A 53 14.68 -11.84 -6.24
N LEU A 54 14.85 -11.83 -4.92
CA LEU A 54 14.14 -12.75 -4.04
C LEU A 54 12.64 -12.46 -4.05
N MET A 55 12.24 -11.19 -3.97
CA MET A 55 10.83 -10.80 -4.05
C MET A 55 10.22 -11.18 -5.39
N GLU A 56 10.94 -10.99 -6.49
CA GLU A 56 10.48 -11.42 -7.82
C GLU A 56 10.25 -12.94 -7.89
N GLN A 57 11.10 -13.74 -7.24
CA GLN A 57 10.92 -15.20 -7.19
C GLN A 57 9.71 -15.63 -6.34
N PHE A 58 9.46 -14.95 -5.22
CA PHE A 58 8.41 -15.32 -4.27
C PHE A 58 7.05 -14.68 -4.58
N LEU A 59 7.08 -13.51 -5.20
CA LEU A 59 5.93 -12.66 -5.49
C LEU A 59 6.21 -11.86 -6.77
N PRO A 60 6.20 -12.51 -7.95
CA PRO A 60 6.47 -11.85 -9.22
C PRO A 60 5.40 -10.82 -9.56
N ASP A 61 5.81 -9.75 -10.23
CA ASP A 61 4.91 -8.65 -10.63
C ASP A 61 3.75 -9.13 -11.51
N GLU A 62 3.96 -10.17 -12.33
CA GLU A 62 2.91 -10.78 -13.16
C GLU A 62 1.75 -11.32 -12.31
N ASN A 63 2.05 -11.92 -11.16
CA ASN A 63 1.02 -12.40 -10.23
C ASN A 63 0.26 -11.24 -9.58
N LEU A 64 0.94 -10.14 -9.25
CA LEU A 64 0.27 -8.94 -8.75
C LEU A 64 -0.69 -8.37 -9.79
N LEU A 65 -0.24 -8.23 -11.03
CA LEU A 65 -1.05 -7.70 -12.13
C LEU A 65 -2.29 -8.56 -12.38
N ARG A 66 -2.12 -9.90 -12.39
CA ARG A 66 -3.24 -10.84 -12.55
C ARG A 66 -4.28 -10.65 -11.45
N VAL A 67 -3.87 -10.66 -10.18
CA VAL A 67 -4.78 -10.49 -9.03
C VAL A 67 -5.44 -9.11 -9.05
N HIS A 68 -4.72 -8.06 -9.44
CA HIS A 68 -5.31 -6.72 -9.58
C HIS A 68 -6.40 -6.67 -10.65
N LYS A 69 -6.18 -7.32 -11.80
CA LYS A 69 -7.20 -7.42 -12.85
C LYS A 69 -8.44 -8.18 -12.33
N GLU A 70 -8.23 -9.30 -11.65
CA GLU A 70 -9.31 -10.09 -11.04
C GLU A 70 -10.13 -9.27 -10.03
N LEU A 71 -9.47 -8.43 -9.22
CA LEU A 71 -10.16 -7.53 -8.28
C LEU A 71 -11.01 -6.49 -9.00
N LEU A 72 -10.51 -5.90 -10.11
CA LEU A 72 -11.28 -4.94 -10.90
C LEU A 72 -12.51 -5.57 -11.55
N GLU A 73 -12.42 -6.83 -11.94
CA GLU A 73 -13.51 -7.57 -12.58
C GLU A 73 -14.48 -8.20 -11.55
N ASN A 74 -14.11 -8.21 -10.26
CA ASN A 74 -14.92 -8.81 -9.19
C ASN A 74 -16.26 -8.09 -8.98
N ASN A 75 -17.32 -8.86 -8.67
CA ASN A 75 -18.66 -8.32 -8.40
C ASN A 75 -18.81 -7.75 -6.98
N ASP A 76 -17.94 -8.12 -6.03
CA ASP A 76 -17.88 -7.48 -4.72
C ASP A 76 -17.28 -6.08 -4.87
N TRP A 77 -18.10 -5.08 -4.60
CA TRP A 77 -17.71 -3.68 -4.70
C TRP A 77 -16.53 -3.33 -3.80
N ARG A 78 -16.34 -4.00 -2.65
CA ARG A 78 -15.20 -3.74 -1.75
C ARG A 78 -13.89 -4.26 -2.34
N ALA A 79 -13.95 -5.42 -2.98
CA ALA A 79 -12.80 -5.99 -3.69
C ALA A 79 -12.42 -5.11 -4.88
N ARG A 80 -13.43 -4.65 -5.65
CA ARG A 80 -13.26 -3.74 -6.78
C ARG A 80 -12.74 -2.36 -6.37
N ASP A 81 -13.27 -1.78 -5.29
CA ASP A 81 -12.81 -0.49 -4.73
C ASP A 81 -11.34 -0.56 -4.29
N SER A 82 -10.96 -1.61 -3.55
CA SER A 82 -9.56 -1.87 -3.16
C SER A 82 -8.64 -2.07 -4.38
N GLY A 83 -9.13 -2.74 -5.42
CA GLY A 83 -8.40 -2.89 -6.68
C GLY A 83 -8.19 -1.55 -7.40
N LEU A 84 -9.24 -0.73 -7.50
CA LEU A 84 -9.21 0.60 -8.13
C LEU A 84 -8.29 1.56 -7.39
N ASP A 85 -8.41 1.65 -6.05
CA ASP A 85 -7.56 2.48 -5.19
C ASP A 85 -6.07 2.22 -5.46
N LYS A 86 -5.66 0.95 -5.47
CA LYS A 86 -4.28 0.54 -5.76
C LYS A 86 -3.88 0.91 -7.20
N ALA A 87 -4.77 0.70 -8.17
CA ALA A 87 -4.49 1.01 -9.58
C ALA A 87 -4.27 2.52 -9.81
N TYR A 88 -5.06 3.38 -9.18
CA TYR A 88 -4.86 4.84 -9.26
C TYR A 88 -3.53 5.28 -8.63
N LYS A 89 -3.13 4.68 -7.51
CA LYS A 89 -1.81 4.92 -6.88
C LYS A 89 -0.65 4.52 -7.81
N ILE A 90 -0.73 3.33 -8.41
CA ILE A 90 0.28 2.85 -9.37
C ILE A 90 0.39 3.77 -10.58
N LYS A 91 -0.73 4.25 -11.11
CA LYS A 91 -0.73 5.18 -12.26
C LYS A 91 -0.26 6.60 -11.91
N GLY A 92 0.04 6.89 -10.64
CA GLY A 92 0.35 8.26 -10.19
C GLY A 92 -0.81 9.23 -10.41
N LYS A 93 -2.04 8.72 -10.56
CA LYS A 93 -3.27 9.49 -10.77
C LYS A 93 -4.06 9.67 -9.49
N TYR A 94 -3.54 9.16 -8.37
CA TYR A 94 -4.12 9.36 -7.06
C TYR A 94 -3.91 10.83 -6.68
N ALA A 95 -4.99 11.60 -6.62
CA ALA A 95 -4.94 12.96 -6.11
C ALA A 95 -4.76 12.88 -4.59
N ASP A 96 -3.53 13.07 -4.11
CA ASP A 96 -3.22 13.24 -2.68
C ASP A 96 -3.83 14.52 -2.08
N ASN A 97 -4.47 15.33 -2.92
CA ASN A 97 -5.30 16.43 -2.47
C ASN A 97 -6.50 15.84 -1.74
N LYS A 98 -6.42 15.77 -0.41
CA LYS A 98 -7.60 15.93 0.43
C LYS A 98 -8.30 17.16 -0.10
N ILE A 99 -9.38 16.99 -0.86
CA ILE A 99 -10.31 18.08 -1.12
C ILE A 99 -10.71 18.52 0.29
N GLN A 100 -10.26 19.70 0.71
CA GLN A 100 -10.95 20.39 1.77
C GLN A 100 -12.35 20.58 1.21
N ILE A 101 -13.27 19.69 1.58
CA ILE A 101 -14.68 19.94 1.41
C ILE A 101 -14.97 21.05 2.42
N GLY A 102 -14.57 22.27 2.07
CA GLY A 102 -15.09 23.51 2.62
C GLY A 102 -16.50 23.69 2.09
N ALA A 103 -17.36 22.71 2.37
CA ALA A 103 -18.79 22.83 2.20
C ALA A 103 -19.30 23.69 3.35
N SER A 104 -19.23 25.01 3.19
CA SER A 104 -20.21 25.89 3.83
C SER A 104 -20.47 27.11 2.95
N GLU A 105 -19.43 27.87 2.59
CA GLU A 105 -19.66 29.19 1.97
C GLU A 105 -20.22 29.15 0.53
N GLU A 106 -19.76 28.24 -0.32
CA GLU A 106 -20.26 28.16 -1.70
C GLU A 106 -21.65 27.54 -1.77
N LEU A 107 -21.93 26.54 -0.92
CA LEU A 107 -23.26 25.94 -0.83
C LEU A 107 -24.27 26.91 -0.22
N GLU A 108 -23.90 27.70 0.79
CA GLU A 108 -24.76 28.73 1.36
C GLU A 108 -25.08 29.83 0.33
N LYS A 109 -24.09 30.26 -0.47
CA LYS A 109 -24.32 31.21 -1.57
C LYS A 109 -25.24 30.67 -2.65
N ILE A 110 -25.18 29.36 -2.92
CA ILE A 110 -26.08 28.70 -3.87
C ILE A 110 -27.48 28.56 -3.26
N LEU A 111 -27.60 28.16 -1.99
CA LEU A 111 -28.86 28.07 -1.25
C LEU A 111 -29.57 29.42 -1.13
N ASP A 112 -28.86 30.51 -0.84
CA ASP A 112 -29.38 31.88 -0.77
C ASP A 112 -29.84 32.40 -2.15
N LYS A 113 -29.18 31.98 -3.23
CA LYS A 113 -29.64 32.33 -4.59
C LYS A 113 -30.89 31.53 -4.99
N VAL A 114 -30.94 30.24 -4.66
CA VAL A 114 -32.08 29.38 -4.97
C VAL A 114 -33.32 29.77 -4.15
N SER A 115 -33.15 30.14 -2.87
CA SER A 115 -34.24 30.60 -2.01
C SER A 115 -34.88 31.92 -2.46
N ARG A 116 -34.15 32.74 -3.23
CA ARG A 116 -34.66 34.00 -3.81
C ARG A 116 -35.41 33.82 -5.14
N ILE A 117 -35.29 32.64 -5.76
CA ILE A 117 -35.90 32.34 -7.07
C ILE A 117 -37.14 31.45 -6.90
N LEU A 118 -37.26 30.72 -5.80
CA LEU A 118 -38.47 29.98 -5.45
C LEU A 118 -39.42 30.89 -4.65
N PRO A 119 -40.70 31.02 -5.05
CA PRO A 119 -41.71 31.80 -4.34
C PRO A 119 -42.09 31.21 -2.98
#